data_AF-A0A0S9Q0M0-F1
#
_entry.id   AF-A0A0S9Q0M0-F1
#
_cell.length_a   1.000
_cell.length_b   1.000
_cell.length_c   1.000
_cell.angle_alpha   90.00
_cell.angle_beta   90.00
_cell.angle_gamma   90.00
#
_symmetry.space_group_name_H-M   'P 1'
#
loop_
_entity.id
_entity.type
_entity.pdbx_description
1 polymer ?
#
loop_
_entity_poly.entity_id
_entity_poly.type
_entity_poly.pdbx_seq_one_letter_code
_entity_poly.pdbx_strand_id
1 'polypeptide(L)'
;MTFTTIDRPIEPADVQPDGTPWPFVLVRGEDTILADTAGDIVSFIVEDYEDIPDGIHGNDEALIARAVVAIRVCATAQAMMLMDAVNEGRFDVATADEKTLTALLGDRTIPVVDVDRWDHDVPLVLVATDYEPFTSEATPSGNVLWIDPSDELAFLESLSNLGLISFYAHGDA
;
A
#
# COMPACT_ATOMS: atom_id res chain seq x y z
N MET A 1 -3.97 -5.70 17.41
CA MET A 1 -3.02 -4.74 16.81
C MET A 1 -1.65 -5.30 17.06
N THR A 2 -1.04 -5.87 16.03
CA THR A 2 0.33 -6.38 16.12
C THR A 2 1.17 -5.34 15.43
N PHE A 3 1.81 -4.47 16.21
CA PHE A 3 2.76 -3.50 15.70
C PHE A 3 3.94 -4.28 15.15
N THR A 4 4.23 -4.14 13.86
CA THR A 4 5.52 -4.59 13.33
C THR A 4 6.52 -3.52 13.71
N THR A 5 6.96 -3.54 14.97
CA THR A 5 8.16 -2.82 15.40
C THR A 5 9.35 -3.51 14.73
N ILE A 6 9.68 -3.11 13.50
CA ILE A 6 11.00 -3.43 12.97
C ILE A 6 11.94 -2.49 13.71
N ASP A 7 12.61 -3.08 14.70
CA ASP A 7 13.65 -2.50 15.54
C ASP A 7 14.86 -2.12 14.64
N ARG A 8 14.72 -1.08 13.81
CA ARG A 8 15.89 -0.42 13.23
C ARG A 8 16.56 0.30 14.39
N PRO A 9 17.88 0.13 14.59
CA PRO A 9 18.60 0.95 15.55
C PRO A 9 18.31 2.42 15.25
N ILE A 10 17.74 3.14 16.21
CA ILE A 10 17.50 4.58 16.10
C ILE A 10 18.83 5.25 15.75
N GLU A 11 18.93 5.84 14.56
CA GLU A 11 20.12 6.58 14.18
C GLU A 11 20.09 7.96 14.83
N PRO A 12 21.24 8.62 15.06
CA PRO A 12 21.26 10.00 15.57
C PRO A 12 20.51 11.00 14.69
N ALA A 13 20.22 10.65 13.43
CA ALA A 13 19.38 11.44 12.54
C ALA A 13 17.87 11.26 12.81
N ASP A 14 17.47 10.17 13.48
CA ASP A 14 16.08 9.78 13.73
C ASP A 14 15.54 10.33 15.07
N VAL A 15 16.30 11.20 15.75
CA VAL A 15 15.92 11.83 17.01
C VAL A 15 15.62 13.32 16.84
N GLN A 16 14.60 13.78 17.57
CA GLN A 16 14.26 15.18 17.73
C GLN A 16 15.35 15.95 18.48
N PRO A 17 15.34 17.30 18.46
CA PRO A 17 16.31 18.13 19.19
C PRO A 17 16.35 17.87 20.71
N ASP A 18 15.29 17.31 21.29
CA ASP A 18 15.19 16.95 22.71
C ASP A 18 15.70 15.53 23.02
N GLY A 19 16.11 14.77 21.99
CA GLY A 19 16.62 13.40 22.10
C GLY A 19 15.56 12.30 22.06
N THR A 20 14.28 12.64 21.89
CA THR A 20 13.21 11.65 21.67
C THR A 20 13.19 11.17 20.21
N PRO A 21 12.79 9.92 19.91
CA PRO A 21 12.65 9.47 18.53
C PRO A 21 11.48 10.18 17.84
N TRP A 22 11.58 10.38 16.52
CA TRP A 22 10.43 10.82 15.73
C TRP A 22 9.29 9.77 15.75
N PRO A 23 8.03 10.17 15.99
CA PRO A 23 6.90 9.24 16.05
C PRO A 23 6.72 8.44 14.77
N PHE A 24 7.00 9.02 13.61
CA PHE A 24 6.89 8.35 12.34
C PHE A 24 8.13 8.56 11.48
N VAL A 25 8.60 7.50 10.84
CA VAL A 25 9.76 7.50 9.95
C VAL A 25 9.43 6.73 8.68
N LEU A 26 9.70 7.33 7.53
CA LEU A 26 9.66 6.67 6.23
C LEU A 26 11.04 6.70 5.59
N VAL A 27 11.49 5.54 5.10
CA VAL A 27 12.71 5.41 4.30
C VAL A 27 12.36 4.92 2.92
N ARG A 28 12.86 5.62 1.89
CA ARG A 28 12.66 5.27 0.48
C ARG A 28 13.95 5.54 -0.29
N GLY A 29 14.69 4.49 -0.59
CA GLY A 29 16.00 4.64 -1.24
C GLY A 29 16.97 5.38 -0.31
N GLU A 30 17.46 6.53 -0.76
CA GLU A 30 18.35 7.39 0.03
C GLU A 30 17.59 8.45 0.85
N ASP A 31 16.28 8.61 0.61
CA ASP A 31 15.46 9.59 1.30
C ASP A 31 14.94 9.03 2.63
N THR A 32 15.04 9.83 3.69
CA THR A 32 14.43 9.58 4.99
C THR A 32 13.56 10.76 5.37
N ILE A 33 12.29 10.48 5.67
CA ILE A 33 11.28 11.44 6.10
C ILE A 33 10.95 11.14 7.56
N LEU A 34 10.95 12.18 8.38
CA LEU A 34 10.68 12.14 9.80
C LEU A 34 9.49 13.05 10.08
N ALA A 35 8.50 12.56 10.83
CA ALA A 35 7.24 13.27 10.99
C ALA A 35 6.58 13.04 12.35
N ASP A 36 5.77 14.03 12.75
CA ASP A 36 4.97 14.01 13.98
C ASP A 36 3.69 13.17 13.81
N THR A 37 3.13 13.14 12.60
CA THR A 37 1.91 12.39 12.28
C THR A 37 2.08 11.48 11.05
N ALA A 38 1.18 10.50 10.91
CA ALA A 38 1.12 9.68 9.69
C ALA A 38 0.70 10.51 8.48
N GLY A 39 -0.24 11.44 8.65
CA GLY A 39 -0.68 12.39 7.62
C GLY A 39 0.46 13.21 7.03
N ASP A 40 1.38 13.71 7.86
CA ASP A 40 2.57 14.41 7.39
C ASP A 40 3.42 13.55 6.43
N ILE A 41 3.56 12.24 6.71
CA ILE A 41 4.24 11.32 5.79
C ILE A 41 3.42 11.11 4.52
N VAL A 42 2.10 10.96 4.65
CA VAL A 42 1.20 10.80 3.51
C VAL A 42 1.28 12.00 2.57
N SER A 43 1.44 13.24 3.07
CA SER A 43 1.66 14.44 2.26
C SER A 43 2.90 14.40 1.36
N PHE A 44 3.92 13.61 1.69
CA PHE A 44 5.07 13.41 0.78
C PHE A 44 4.77 12.42 -0.36
N ILE A 45 3.72 11.62 -0.22
CA ILE A 45 3.35 10.55 -1.16
C ILE A 45 2.17 10.98 -2.03
N VAL A 46 1.19 11.65 -1.42
CA VAL A 46 -0.06 12.10 -2.02
C VAL A 46 0.03 13.61 -2.19
N GLU A 47 0.00 14.05 -3.44
CA GLU A 47 0.05 15.47 -3.81
C GLU A 47 -1.15 16.23 -3.22
N ASP A 48 -0.89 17.45 -2.73
CA ASP A 48 -1.87 18.37 -2.14
C ASP A 48 -2.64 17.82 -0.92
N TYR A 49 -2.10 16.79 -0.24
CA TYR A 49 -2.79 16.14 0.88
C TYR A 49 -2.87 17.05 2.12
N GLU A 50 -1.86 17.88 2.37
CA GLU A 50 -1.83 18.85 3.47
C GLU A 50 -2.87 19.97 3.33
N ASP A 51 -3.38 20.20 2.11
CA ASP A 51 -4.40 21.21 1.84
C ASP A 51 -5.82 20.69 2.14
N ILE A 52 -5.97 19.38 2.41
CA ILE A 52 -7.25 18.76 2.74
C ILE A 52 -7.63 19.16 4.19
N PRO A 53 -8.77 19.84 4.40
CA PRO A 53 -9.13 20.35 5.71
C PRO A 53 -9.53 19.21 6.67
N ASP A 54 -9.27 19.35 7.96
CA ASP A 54 -9.78 18.40 8.95
C ASP A 54 -11.32 18.36 9.01
N GLY A 55 -11.88 17.18 9.26
CA GLY A 55 -13.31 16.98 9.53
C GLY A 55 -13.96 15.98 8.58
N ILE A 56 -15.29 15.81 8.68
CA ILE A 56 -16.00 14.75 7.96
C ILE A 56 -15.79 14.84 6.44
N HIS A 57 -15.95 16.04 5.86
CA HIS A 57 -15.75 16.23 4.42
C HIS A 57 -14.29 16.04 4.00
N GLY A 58 -13.35 16.48 4.82
CA GLY A 58 -11.94 16.25 4.59
C GLY A 58 -11.53 14.79 4.67
N ASN A 59 -12.11 14.03 5.59
CA ASN A 59 -11.82 12.59 5.72
C ASN A 59 -12.21 11.83 4.43
N ASP A 60 -13.35 12.19 3.82
CA ASP A 60 -13.78 11.62 2.55
C ASP A 60 -12.82 12.02 1.40
N GLU A 61 -12.41 13.29 1.34
CA GLU A 61 -11.44 13.79 0.36
C GLU A 61 -10.06 13.12 0.52
N ALA A 62 -9.60 12.95 1.76
CA ALA A 62 -8.35 12.29 2.10
C ALA A 62 -8.37 10.80 1.71
N LEU A 63 -9.49 10.11 1.94
CA LEU A 63 -9.69 8.74 1.48
C LEU A 63 -9.60 8.66 -0.05
N ILE A 64 -10.28 9.55 -0.77
CA ILE A 64 -10.24 9.60 -2.24
C ILE A 64 -8.80 9.84 -2.73
N ALA A 65 -8.08 10.79 -2.12
CA ALA A 65 -6.72 11.12 -2.48
C ALA A 65 -5.78 9.90 -2.31
N ARG A 66 -5.87 9.20 -1.17
CA ARG A 66 -5.11 7.95 -0.94
C ARG A 66 -5.53 6.86 -1.91
N ALA A 67 -6.82 6.68 -2.19
CA ALA A 67 -7.32 5.65 -3.10
C ALA A 67 -6.82 5.85 -4.55
N VAL A 68 -6.76 7.10 -5.03
CA VAL A 68 -6.21 7.42 -6.36
C VAL A 68 -4.73 7.00 -6.46
N VAL A 69 -3.94 7.27 -5.41
CA VAL A 69 -2.54 6.83 -5.38
C VAL A 69 -2.45 5.31 -5.24
N ALA A 70 -3.27 4.70 -4.39
CA ALA A 70 -3.32 3.25 -4.20
C ALA A 70 -3.56 2.50 -5.52
N ILE A 71 -4.49 2.97 -6.36
CA ILE A 71 -4.76 2.37 -7.69
C ILE A 71 -3.53 2.45 -8.60
N ARG A 72 -2.84 3.60 -8.63
CA ARG A 72 -1.62 3.77 -9.45
C ARG A 72 -0.48 2.88 -8.98
N VAL A 73 -0.28 2.79 -7.66
CA VAL A 73 0.72 1.93 -7.04
C VAL A 73 0.38 0.46 -7.31
N CYS A 74 -0.89 0.07 -7.16
CA CYS A 74 -1.40 -1.26 -7.43
C CYS A 74 -1.09 -1.70 -8.87
N ALA A 75 -1.43 -0.87 -9.86
CA ALA A 75 -1.15 -1.16 -11.27
C ALA A 75 0.36 -1.30 -11.54
N THR A 76 1.17 -0.43 -10.95
CA THR A 76 2.63 -0.44 -11.11
C THR A 76 3.24 -1.70 -10.48
N ALA A 77 2.89 -2.00 -9.23
CA ALA A 77 3.39 -3.16 -8.51
C ALA A 77 2.98 -4.48 -9.18
N GLN A 78 1.72 -4.59 -9.63
CA GLN A 78 1.24 -5.75 -10.38
C GLN A 78 2.07 -5.96 -11.65
N ALA A 79 2.28 -4.90 -12.44
CA ALA A 79 3.04 -4.98 -13.68
C ALA A 79 4.49 -5.43 -13.42
N MET A 80 5.13 -4.91 -12.37
CA MET A 80 6.48 -5.31 -11.97
C MET A 80 6.55 -6.80 -11.59
N MET A 81 5.64 -7.26 -10.73
CA MET A 81 5.58 -8.66 -10.27
C MET A 81 5.30 -9.63 -11.43
N LEU A 82 4.45 -9.22 -12.38
CA LEU A 82 4.17 -10.02 -13.57
C LEU A 82 5.37 -10.10 -14.50
N MET A 83 6.05 -8.97 -14.77
CA MET A 83 7.26 -8.95 -15.60
C MET A 83 8.38 -9.80 -14.99
N ASP A 84 8.56 -9.72 -13.67
CA ASP A 84 9.50 -10.55 -12.94
C ASP A 84 9.17 -12.05 -13.11
N ALA A 85 7.91 -12.43 -12.93
CA ALA A 85 7.47 -13.81 -13.13
C ALA A 85 7.67 -14.31 -14.56
N VAL A 86 7.47 -13.46 -15.57
CA VAL A 86 7.78 -13.80 -16.97
C VAL A 86 9.27 -14.02 -17.17
N ASN A 87 10.11 -13.12 -16.65
CA ASN A 87 11.57 -13.21 -16.77
C ASN A 87 12.14 -14.46 -16.08
N GLU A 88 11.54 -14.86 -14.96
CA GLU A 88 11.91 -16.07 -14.22
C GLU A 88 11.28 -17.36 -14.78
N GLY A 89 10.42 -17.25 -15.81
CA GLY A 89 9.73 -18.40 -16.40
C GLY A 89 8.64 -19.00 -15.50
N ARG A 90 8.19 -18.28 -14.48
CA ARG A 90 7.05 -18.64 -13.62
C ARG A 90 5.70 -18.31 -14.26
N PHE A 91 5.68 -17.46 -15.28
CA PHE A 91 4.47 -17.12 -16.02
C PHE A 91 4.73 -17.06 -17.53
N ASP A 92 3.83 -17.66 -18.31
CA ASP A 92 3.84 -17.58 -19.77
C ASP A 92 2.51 -17.03 -20.28
N VAL A 93 2.56 -15.79 -20.78
CA VAL A 93 1.41 -15.06 -21.32
C VAL A 93 0.74 -15.82 -22.48
N ALA A 94 1.51 -16.58 -23.27
CA ALA A 94 0.98 -17.26 -24.44
C ALA A 94 0.12 -18.49 -24.10
N THR A 95 0.27 -19.02 -22.89
CA THR A 95 -0.41 -20.24 -22.45
C THR A 95 -1.38 -20.02 -21.28
N ALA A 96 -1.35 -18.85 -20.64
CA ALA A 96 -2.29 -18.47 -19.60
C ALA A 96 -3.74 -18.39 -20.10
N ASP A 97 -4.69 -18.79 -19.27
CA ASP A 97 -6.12 -18.68 -19.57
C ASP A 97 -6.61 -17.21 -19.46
N GLU A 98 -7.75 -16.93 -20.08
CA GLU A 98 -8.34 -15.59 -20.13
C GLU A 98 -8.71 -15.03 -18.74
N LYS A 99 -9.11 -15.88 -17.80
CA LYS A 99 -9.45 -15.45 -16.44
C LYS A 99 -8.21 -14.98 -15.70
N THR A 100 -7.13 -15.75 -15.80
CA THR A 100 -5.82 -15.41 -15.23
C THR A 100 -5.24 -14.14 -15.86
N LEU A 101 -5.33 -14.02 -17.19
CA LEU A 101 -4.88 -12.81 -17.90
C LEU A 101 -5.70 -11.59 -17.48
N THR A 102 -7.03 -11.70 -17.43
CA THR A 102 -7.91 -10.61 -16.98
C THR A 102 -7.58 -10.17 -15.56
N ALA A 103 -7.37 -11.12 -14.63
CA ALA A 103 -7.01 -10.78 -13.26
C ALA A 103 -5.65 -10.08 -13.16
N LEU A 104 -4.63 -10.54 -13.89
CA LEU A 104 -3.26 -9.99 -13.81
C LEU A 104 -3.03 -8.72 -14.65
N LEU A 105 -3.73 -8.57 -15.77
CA LEU A 105 -3.53 -7.47 -16.74
C LEU A 105 -4.69 -6.47 -16.79
N GLY A 106 -5.79 -6.75 -16.10
CA GLY A 106 -6.97 -5.89 -16.07
C GLY A 106 -6.71 -4.50 -15.48
N ASP A 107 -7.58 -3.56 -15.84
CA ASP A 107 -7.56 -2.20 -15.29
C ASP A 107 -7.78 -2.24 -13.76
N ARG A 108 -6.91 -1.56 -13.00
CA ARG A 108 -6.97 -1.51 -11.53
C ARG A 108 -7.93 -0.45 -10.99
N THR A 109 -8.61 0.30 -11.86
CA THR A 109 -9.75 1.13 -11.47
C THR A 109 -11.04 0.33 -11.29
N ILE A 110 -11.03 -0.95 -11.68
CA ILE A 110 -12.17 -1.86 -11.56
C ILE A 110 -11.73 -3.03 -10.67
N PRO A 111 -12.52 -3.41 -9.64
CA PRO A 111 -12.21 -4.57 -8.82
C PRO A 111 -12.12 -5.85 -9.66
N VAL A 112 -11.24 -6.75 -9.24
CA VAL A 112 -11.16 -8.10 -9.80
C VAL A 112 -12.29 -8.92 -9.21
N VAL A 113 -13.32 -9.17 -10.02
CA VAL A 113 -14.51 -9.94 -9.64
C VAL A 113 -14.39 -11.42 -10.02
N ASP A 114 -15.30 -12.24 -9.51
CA ASP A 114 -15.40 -13.69 -9.78
C ASP A 114 -14.14 -14.51 -9.38
N VAL A 115 -13.38 -14.03 -8.39
CA VAL A 115 -12.21 -14.70 -7.82
C VAL A 115 -12.38 -14.88 -6.30
N ASP A 116 -12.89 -16.03 -5.87
CA ASP A 116 -13.02 -16.33 -4.43
C ASP A 116 -11.65 -16.59 -3.77
N ARG A 117 -10.75 -17.25 -4.52
CA ARG A 117 -9.42 -17.63 -4.06
C ARG A 117 -8.42 -17.57 -5.21
N TRP A 118 -7.29 -16.93 -4.96
CA TRP A 118 -6.18 -16.79 -5.89
C TRP A 118 -4.99 -17.64 -5.43
N ASP A 119 -4.76 -18.76 -6.10
CA ASP A 119 -3.66 -19.69 -5.79
C ASP A 119 -2.53 -19.67 -6.83
N HIS A 120 -2.51 -18.66 -7.70
CA HIS A 120 -1.50 -18.54 -8.75
C HIS A 120 -0.17 -18.03 -8.17
N ASP A 121 0.94 -18.43 -8.80
CA ASP A 121 2.31 -18.10 -8.34
C ASP A 121 2.62 -16.60 -8.38
N VAL A 122 1.99 -15.88 -9.33
CA VAL A 122 2.03 -14.41 -9.38
C VAL A 122 0.94 -13.85 -8.47
N PRO A 123 1.27 -13.06 -7.43
CA PRO A 123 0.27 -12.50 -6.55
C PRO A 123 -0.64 -11.50 -7.27
N LEU A 124 -1.89 -11.38 -6.80
CA LEU A 124 -2.73 -10.22 -7.13
C LEU A 124 -2.40 -9.08 -6.18
N VAL A 125 -2.11 -7.91 -6.73
CA VAL A 125 -2.10 -6.67 -5.96
C VAL A 125 -3.47 -6.01 -6.13
N LEU A 126 -4.15 -5.74 -5.01
CA LEU A 126 -5.52 -5.22 -4.98
C LEU A 126 -5.66 -4.06 -3.99
N VAL A 127 -6.65 -3.18 -4.22
CA VAL A 127 -6.99 -2.08 -3.30
C VAL A 127 -8.09 -2.56 -2.34
N ALA A 128 -7.85 -2.45 -1.03
CA ALA A 128 -8.73 -3.04 -0.01
C ALA A 128 -10.14 -2.42 -0.01
N THR A 129 -10.24 -1.12 -0.26
CA THR A 129 -11.50 -0.37 -0.24
C THR A 129 -12.44 -0.69 -1.41
N ASP A 130 -12.01 -1.50 -2.39
CA ASP A 130 -12.86 -1.96 -3.47
C ASP A 130 -13.68 -3.22 -3.09
N TYR A 131 -13.44 -3.80 -1.91
CA TYR A 131 -14.06 -5.05 -1.45
C TYR A 131 -14.76 -4.89 -0.09
N GLU A 132 -15.42 -5.94 0.37
CA GLU A 132 -15.96 -6.03 1.73
C GLU A 132 -14.88 -5.72 2.78
N PRO A 133 -15.22 -4.99 3.86
CA PRO A 133 -16.55 -4.49 4.22
C PRO A 133 -16.94 -3.14 3.60
N PHE A 134 -16.11 -2.56 2.72
CA PHE A 134 -16.33 -1.23 2.15
C PHE A 134 -17.32 -1.24 0.99
N THR A 135 -17.38 -2.36 0.25
CA THR A 135 -18.30 -2.58 -0.87
C THR A 135 -19.07 -3.90 -0.70
N SER A 136 -19.88 -4.26 -1.70
CA SER A 136 -20.53 -5.58 -1.79
C SER A 136 -19.68 -6.65 -2.48
N GLU A 137 -18.49 -6.30 -2.97
CA GLU A 137 -17.62 -7.24 -3.67
C GLU A 137 -16.87 -8.12 -2.65
N ALA A 138 -17.00 -9.44 -2.78
CA ALA A 138 -16.38 -10.38 -1.86
C ALA A 138 -14.85 -10.28 -1.90
N THR A 139 -14.20 -10.30 -0.73
CA THR A 139 -12.74 -10.24 -0.62
C THR A 139 -12.09 -11.55 -1.12
N PRO A 140 -11.25 -11.51 -2.18
CA PRO A 140 -10.50 -12.68 -2.61
C PRO A 140 -9.51 -13.15 -1.53
N SER A 141 -9.39 -14.46 -1.37
CA SER A 141 -8.40 -15.08 -0.48
C SER A 141 -7.19 -15.63 -1.24
N GLY A 142 -6.12 -16.03 -0.53
CA GLY A 142 -4.95 -16.69 -1.14
C GLY A 142 -3.75 -15.76 -1.32
N ASN A 143 -3.05 -15.88 -2.46
CA ASN A 143 -1.85 -15.12 -2.79
C ASN A 143 -2.20 -13.69 -3.26
N VAL A 144 -2.70 -12.89 -2.31
CA VAL A 144 -3.16 -11.52 -2.55
C VAL A 144 -2.37 -10.56 -1.66
N LEU A 145 -1.88 -9.48 -2.27
CA LEU A 145 -1.22 -8.36 -1.61
C LEU A 145 -2.16 -7.15 -1.65
N TRP A 146 -2.32 -6.49 -0.52
CA TRP A 146 -3.29 -5.43 -0.35
C TRP A 146 -2.63 -4.07 -0.22
N ILE A 147 -3.23 -3.07 -0.86
CA ILE A 147 -2.99 -1.66 -0.56
C ILE A 147 -4.26 -1.11 0.08
N ASP A 148 -4.15 -0.59 1.30
CA ASP A 148 -5.30 -0.18 2.10
C ASP A 148 -5.35 1.34 2.29
N PRO A 149 -6.13 2.08 1.48
CA PRO A 149 -6.22 3.54 1.62
C PRO A 149 -7.22 4.00 2.70
N SER A 150 -7.82 3.08 3.49
CA SER A 150 -8.90 3.42 4.42
C SER A 150 -8.52 4.49 5.44
N ASP A 151 -7.30 4.44 5.97
CA ASP A 151 -6.67 5.48 6.77
C ASP A 151 -5.17 5.61 6.46
N GLU A 152 -4.51 6.60 7.05
CA GLU A 152 -3.11 6.93 6.78
C GLU A 152 -2.14 5.84 7.22
N LEU A 153 -2.38 5.22 8.38
CA LEU A 153 -1.51 4.17 8.91
C LEU A 153 -1.66 2.89 8.09
N ALA A 154 -2.91 2.46 7.85
CA ALA A 154 -3.19 1.30 7.00
C ALA A 154 -2.56 1.46 5.61
N PHE A 155 -2.61 2.68 5.06
CA PHE A 155 -2.01 2.99 3.77
C PHE A 155 -0.49 2.82 3.81
N LEU A 156 0.20 3.48 4.74
CA LEU A 156 1.67 3.39 4.86
C LEU A 156 2.16 1.97 5.18
N GLU A 157 1.46 1.26 6.08
CA GLU A 157 1.77 -0.13 6.41
C GLU A 157 1.61 -1.03 5.19
N SER A 158 0.54 -0.86 4.42
CA SER A 158 0.30 -1.65 3.21
C SER A 158 1.40 -1.42 2.17
N LEU A 159 1.82 -0.17 1.93
CA LEU A 159 2.94 0.14 1.04
C LEU A 159 4.26 -0.49 1.54
N SER A 160 4.47 -0.51 2.85
CA SER A 160 5.66 -1.13 3.42
C SER A 160 5.65 -2.66 3.30
N ASN A 161 4.49 -3.29 3.45
CA ASN A 161 4.31 -4.73 3.25
C ASN A 161 4.57 -5.16 1.79
N LEU A 162 4.33 -4.26 0.81
CA LEU A 162 4.72 -4.48 -0.59
C LEU A 162 6.23 -4.27 -0.83
N GLY A 163 6.99 -3.82 0.18
CA GLY A 163 8.41 -3.51 0.07
C GLY A 163 8.72 -2.23 -0.71
N LEU A 164 7.72 -1.37 -0.93
CA LEU A 164 7.89 -0.11 -1.68
C LEU A 164 8.54 0.99 -0.85
N ILE A 165 8.31 0.94 0.46
CA ILE A 165 8.88 1.84 1.47
C ILE A 165 9.25 1.03 2.71
N SER A 166 10.13 1.57 3.56
CA SER A 166 10.24 1.11 4.94
C SER A 166 9.57 2.14 5.84
N PHE A 167 8.50 1.76 6.52
CA PHE A 167 7.74 2.62 7.42
C PHE A 167 7.90 2.16 8.87
N TYR A 168 8.13 3.11 9.78
CA TYR A 168 8.30 2.86 11.20
C TYR A 168 7.42 3.83 11.99
N ALA A 169 6.72 3.30 13.00
CA ALA A 169 5.98 4.08 13.97
C ALA A 169 6.60 3.85 15.37
N HIS A 170 7.12 4.91 15.98
CA HIS A 170 7.63 4.94 17.34
C HIS A 170 6.55 5.48 18.27
N GLY A 171 6.01 4.60 19.12
CA GLY A 171 5.10 4.97 20.19
C GLY A 171 5.20 3.98 21.33
N ASP A 172 5.09 4.46 22.57
CA ASP A 172 4.99 3.61 23.75
C ASP A 172 3.72 2.75 23.65
N ALA A 173 3.90 1.42 23.72
CA ALA A 173 2.82 0.45 23.78
C ALA A 173 1.89 0.65 24.99
#